data_AF-A0A366XRA9-F1
#
_entry.id   AF-A0A366XRA9-F1
#
_cell.length_a   1.000
_cell.length_b   1.000
_cell.length_c   1.000
_cell.angle_alpha   90.00
_cell.angle_beta   90.00
_cell.angle_gamma   90.00
#
_symmetry.space_group_name_H-M   'P 1'
#
loop_
_entity.id
_entity.type
_entity.pdbx_description
1 polymer ?
#
loop_
_entity_poly.entity_id
_entity_poly.type
_entity_poly.pdbx_seq_one_letter_code
_entity_poly.pdbx_strand_id
1 'polypeptide(L)'
;MRFLKLRTDHKRVRKNGSPYITPLIIDSPRRFAPSKERKTTTFKRTQCQLITGAHDSGKSRWISRLMEKQDGIWGNKHKPVHLETLLPMTSWVENEAVGKWYEAQREQSEDGEIQTEWRKLNLQLKADALSDYLLDTGALLFVDDAHKLTGRKAQVARACLLSTKIWIMTSSEEGRLPPSIRPVIERRDPQRTNLLTDASYDTTKALMWFIVALCIVSGAWEAGAVVGGLQMLGTGRRSARAD
;
A
#
# COMPACT_ATOMS: atom_id res chain seq x y z
N MET A 1 -9.07 -1.35 17.22
CA MET A 1 -9.19 -1.03 15.78
C MET A 1 -8.29 0.16 15.46
N ARG A 2 -7.50 0.08 14.38
CA ARG A 2 -6.64 1.18 13.90
C ARG A 2 -7.31 1.86 12.71
N PHE A 3 -7.46 3.18 12.73
CA PHE A 3 -8.09 3.93 11.62
C PHE A 3 -7.44 5.30 11.36
N LEU A 4 -7.61 5.78 10.12
CA LEU A 4 -7.09 7.07 9.67
C LEU A 4 -8.10 8.18 9.96
N LYS A 5 -7.68 9.19 10.74
CA LYS A 5 -8.40 10.45 10.92
C LYS A 5 -7.64 11.57 10.25
N LEU A 6 -8.31 12.27 9.35
CA LEU A 6 -7.79 13.49 8.73
C LEU A 6 -8.28 14.67 9.57
N ARG A 7 -7.36 15.36 10.25
CA ARG A 7 -7.69 16.58 11.00
C ARG A 7 -7.43 17.79 10.11
N THR A 8 -8.50 18.46 9.71
CA THR A 8 -8.44 19.73 8.98
C THR A 8 -8.18 20.86 9.96
N ASP A 9 -7.16 21.65 9.71
CA ASP A 9 -6.90 22.90 10.42
C ASP A 9 -7.42 24.05 9.57
N HIS A 10 -8.49 24.69 10.02
CA HIS A 10 -9.13 25.79 9.32
C HIS A 10 -8.35 27.11 9.43
N LYS A 11 -7.42 27.22 10.39
CA LYS A 11 -6.61 28.43 10.58
C LYS A 11 -5.38 28.46 9.68
N ARG A 12 -4.95 27.30 9.16
CA ARG A 12 -3.75 27.15 8.34
C ARG A 12 -4.15 26.80 6.92
N VAL A 13 -3.74 27.63 5.97
CA VAL A 13 -3.95 27.42 4.54
C VAL A 13 -2.60 27.17 3.88
N ARG A 14 -2.54 26.23 2.93
CA ARG A 14 -1.33 25.94 2.16
C ARG A 14 -1.13 26.95 1.03
N LYS A 15 0.07 26.99 0.46
CA LYS A 15 0.41 27.86 -0.69
C LYS A 15 -0.51 27.67 -1.90
N ASN A 16 -1.14 26.50 -2.05
CA ASN A 16 -2.10 26.18 -3.10
C ASN A 16 -3.55 26.57 -2.76
N GLY A 17 -3.80 27.25 -1.62
CA GLY A 17 -5.14 27.64 -1.18
C GLY A 17 -5.93 26.53 -0.48
N SER A 18 -5.43 25.30 -0.44
CA SER A 18 -6.11 24.18 0.23
C SER A 18 -5.99 24.27 1.77
N PRO A 19 -6.99 23.79 2.53
CA PRO A 19 -6.89 23.76 3.98
C PRO A 19 -5.82 22.77 4.42
N TYR A 20 -5.09 23.10 5.48
CA TYR A 20 -4.02 22.26 5.98
C TYR A 20 -4.58 21.01 6.67
N ILE A 21 -4.27 19.82 6.14
CA ILE A 21 -4.75 18.55 6.69
C ILE A 21 -3.60 17.80 7.35
N THR A 22 -3.81 17.39 8.59
CA THR A 22 -2.90 16.52 9.34
C THR A 22 -3.48 15.11 9.43
N PRO A 23 -2.90 14.12 8.73
CA PRO A 23 -3.28 12.73 8.90
C PRO A 23 -2.80 12.20 10.26
N LEU A 24 -3.72 11.58 10.99
CA LEU A 24 -3.49 10.97 12.30
C LEU A 24 -3.92 9.50 12.25
N ILE A 25 -3.08 8.64 12.78
CA ILE A 25 -3.38 7.22 12.99
C ILE A 25 -3.90 7.08 14.41
N ILE A 26 -5.13 6.61 14.55
CA ILE A 26 -5.74 6.35 15.85
C ILE A 26 -5.81 4.86 16.09
N ASP A 27 -5.27 4.48 17.24
CA ASP A 27 -5.49 3.18 17.86
C ASP A 27 -6.63 3.32 18.87
N SER A 28 -7.81 2.83 18.48
CA SER A 28 -8.93 2.67 19.39
C SER A 28 -8.81 1.31 20.08
N PRO A 29 -8.97 1.25 21.41
CA PRO A 29 -9.06 -0.01 22.12
C PRO A 29 -10.20 -0.86 21.56
N ARG A 30 -10.02 -2.17 21.55
CA ARG A 30 -11.08 -3.14 21.22
C ARG A 30 -12.03 -3.26 22.40
N ARG A 31 -13.23 -3.79 22.15
CA ARG A 31 -14.26 -4.02 23.18
C ARG A 31 -13.72 -4.83 24.38
N PHE A 32 -12.73 -5.70 24.15
CA PHE A 32 -12.07 -6.55 25.15
C PHE A 32 -10.57 -6.22 25.35
N ALA A 33 -10.11 -5.01 24.99
CA ALA A 33 -8.72 -4.65 25.22
C ALA A 33 -8.46 -4.42 26.73
N PRO A 34 -7.28 -4.80 27.24
CA PRO A 34 -6.93 -4.62 28.66
C PRO A 34 -6.84 -3.15 29.06
N SER A 35 -6.62 -2.22 28.13
CA SER A 35 -6.67 -0.78 28.36
C SER A 35 -7.71 -0.11 27.45
N LYS A 36 -8.36 0.93 27.98
CA LYS A 36 -9.31 1.81 27.26
C LYS A 36 -8.64 3.04 26.65
N GLU A 37 -7.32 3.14 26.71
CA GLU A 37 -6.60 4.33 26.26
C GLU A 37 -6.53 4.40 24.73
N ARG A 38 -6.91 5.56 24.18
CA ARG A 38 -6.82 5.84 22.76
C ARG A 38 -5.46 6.43 22.44
N LYS A 39 -4.61 5.66 21.75
CA LYS A 39 -3.30 6.16 21.29
C LYS A 39 -3.45 6.87 19.95
N THR A 40 -2.93 8.08 19.85
CA THR A 40 -2.89 8.84 18.60
C THR A 40 -1.45 8.97 18.17
N THR A 41 -1.12 8.49 16.96
CA THR A 41 0.20 8.66 16.37
C THR A 41 0.09 9.51 15.11
N THR A 42 1.08 10.38 14.90
CA THR A 42 1.11 11.25 13.73
C THR A 42 1.59 10.46 12.51
N PHE A 43 0.91 10.63 11.38
CA PHE A 43 1.37 10.12 10.10
C PHE A 43 2.45 11.07 9.56
N LYS A 44 3.67 10.57 9.40
CA LYS A 44 4.84 11.38 9.04
C LYS A 44 4.83 11.69 7.55
N ARG A 45 4.44 12.91 7.20
CA ARG A 45 4.28 13.36 5.81
C ARG A 45 5.58 13.41 5.00
N THR A 46 6.74 13.46 5.66
CA THR A 46 8.07 13.52 5.05
C THR A 46 8.72 12.15 4.88
N GLN A 47 8.11 11.09 5.41
CA GLN A 47 8.64 9.73 5.40
C GLN A 47 7.73 8.82 4.57
N CYS A 48 8.33 7.85 3.89
CA CYS A 48 7.60 6.79 3.16
C CYS A 48 6.75 5.94 4.12
N GLN A 49 5.69 5.35 3.61
CA GLN A 49 4.64 4.73 4.43
C GLN A 49 4.33 3.33 3.93
N LEU A 50 4.47 2.35 4.82
CA LEU A 50 4.11 0.96 4.54
C LEU A 50 2.93 0.55 5.42
N ILE A 51 1.77 0.40 4.80
CA ILE A 51 0.51 0.03 5.43
C ILE A 51 0.28 -1.46 5.21
N THR A 52 0.46 -2.27 6.25
CA THR A 52 0.16 -3.71 6.21
C THR A 52 -1.19 -4.00 6.83
N GLY A 53 -1.79 -5.14 6.53
CA GLY A 53 -3.07 -5.54 7.11
C GLY A 53 -3.75 -6.63 6.29
N ALA A 54 -4.54 -7.47 6.95
CA ALA A 54 -5.28 -8.53 6.27
C ALA A 54 -6.32 -7.98 5.27
N HIS A 55 -6.92 -8.87 4.48
CA HIS A 55 -8.02 -8.52 3.59
C HIS A 55 -9.14 -7.83 4.38
N ASP A 56 -9.79 -6.84 3.76
CA ASP A 56 -10.85 -6.01 4.38
C ASP A 56 -10.47 -5.22 5.65
N SER A 57 -9.17 -5.06 5.93
CA SER A 57 -8.68 -4.15 6.99
C SER A 57 -8.88 -2.66 6.69
N GLY A 58 -9.32 -2.31 5.47
CA GLY A 58 -9.50 -0.92 5.03
C GLY A 58 -8.26 -0.24 4.44
N LYS A 59 -7.26 -1.01 4.01
CA LYS A 59 -6.03 -0.52 3.31
C LYS A 59 -6.36 0.38 2.12
N SER A 60 -7.13 -0.12 1.16
CA SER A 60 -7.51 0.66 -0.03
C SER A 60 -8.30 1.92 0.35
N ARG A 61 -9.19 1.82 1.35
CA ARG A 61 -9.91 2.99 1.87
C ARG A 61 -8.98 4.05 2.47
N TRP A 62 -7.88 3.67 3.11
CA TRP A 62 -6.88 4.63 3.56
C TRP A 62 -6.18 5.31 2.39
N ILE A 63 -5.75 4.55 1.38
CA ILE A 63 -5.14 5.09 0.16
C ILE A 63 -6.09 6.07 -0.53
N SER A 64 -7.33 5.68 -0.82
CA SER A 64 -8.31 6.54 -1.50
C SER A 64 -8.52 7.86 -0.76
N ARG A 65 -8.68 7.82 0.57
CA ARG A 65 -8.83 9.04 1.39
C ARG A 65 -7.58 9.92 1.42
N LEU A 66 -6.38 9.32 1.38
CA LEU A 66 -5.13 10.07 1.31
C LEU A 66 -4.94 10.72 -0.06
N MET A 67 -5.31 10.02 -1.14
CA MET A 67 -5.27 10.54 -2.51
C MET A 67 -6.26 11.70 -2.69
N GLU A 68 -7.52 11.53 -2.26
CA GLU A 68 -8.55 12.59 -2.33
C GLU A 68 -8.15 13.87 -1.60
N LYS A 69 -7.38 13.75 -0.51
CA LYS A 69 -6.99 14.88 0.35
C LYS A 69 -5.51 15.24 0.23
N GLN A 70 -4.82 14.75 -0.80
CA GLN A 70 -3.39 14.93 -0.96
C GLN A 70 -2.96 16.41 -1.00
N ASP A 71 -3.79 17.27 -1.60
CA ASP A 71 -3.50 18.69 -1.76
C ASP A 71 -3.42 19.38 -0.39
N GLY A 72 -4.33 19.02 0.53
CA GLY A 72 -4.30 19.52 1.90
C GLY A 72 -3.21 18.88 2.75
N ILE A 73 -2.80 17.64 2.45
CA ILE A 73 -1.81 16.89 3.25
C ILE A 73 -0.38 17.26 2.87
N TRP A 74 -0.04 17.27 1.57
CA TRP A 74 1.31 17.55 1.06
C TRP A 74 1.39 18.90 0.33
N GLY A 75 0.31 19.35 -0.30
CA GLY A 75 0.33 20.58 -1.11
C GLY A 75 1.16 20.45 -2.37
N ASN A 76 1.25 19.24 -2.93
CA ASN A 76 2.01 19.00 -4.14
C ASN A 76 1.29 19.64 -5.34
N LYS A 77 2.04 20.23 -6.26
CA LYS A 77 1.47 20.83 -7.49
C LYS A 77 1.15 19.76 -8.53
N HIS A 78 1.93 18.68 -8.53
CA HIS A 78 1.85 17.61 -9.51
C HIS A 78 0.91 16.51 -9.03
N LYS A 79 0.15 15.94 -9.98
CA LYS A 79 -0.77 14.86 -9.69
C LYS A 79 0.02 13.59 -9.31
N PRO A 80 -0.48 12.80 -8.36
CA PRO A 80 0.17 11.59 -7.92
C PRO A 80 0.06 10.50 -8.99
N VAL A 81 0.95 9.52 -8.91
CA VAL A 81 0.84 8.27 -9.66
C VAL A 81 0.27 7.20 -8.73
N HIS A 82 -0.79 6.51 -9.18
CA HIS A 82 -1.42 5.42 -8.46
C HIS A 82 -1.22 4.11 -9.21
N LEU A 83 -0.53 3.17 -8.58
CA LEU A 83 -0.28 1.83 -9.10
C LEU A 83 -1.18 0.84 -8.36
N GLU A 84 -2.36 0.61 -8.93
CA GLU A 84 -3.29 -0.38 -8.42
C GLU A 84 -2.96 -1.75 -8.99
N THR A 85 -2.48 -2.67 -8.15
CA THR A 85 -1.92 -3.95 -8.61
C THR A 85 -2.92 -4.88 -9.29
N LEU A 86 -4.19 -4.78 -8.89
CA LEU A 86 -5.30 -5.54 -9.45
C LEU A 86 -5.64 -5.12 -10.88
N LEU A 87 -5.44 -3.85 -11.22
CA LEU A 87 -5.73 -3.33 -12.56
C LEU A 87 -4.63 -3.69 -13.56
N PRO A 88 -4.95 -3.82 -14.86
CA PRO A 88 -3.94 -4.07 -15.89
C PRO A 88 -2.93 -2.92 -15.98
N MET A 89 -1.72 -3.19 -16.44
CA MET A 89 -0.64 -2.20 -16.53
C MET A 89 -1.00 -1.00 -17.42
N THR A 90 -1.89 -1.19 -18.39
CA THR A 90 -2.45 -0.11 -19.23
C THR A 90 -3.06 1.01 -18.38
N SER A 91 -3.78 0.66 -17.32
CA SER A 91 -4.40 1.63 -16.41
C SER A 91 -3.39 2.51 -15.67
N TRP A 92 -2.18 2.01 -15.42
CA TRP A 92 -1.12 2.78 -14.75
C TRP A 92 -0.53 3.84 -15.67
N VAL A 93 -0.41 3.45 -16.94
CA VAL A 93 0.25 4.21 -17.98
C VAL A 93 -0.67 5.29 -18.55
N GLU A 94 -1.98 5.07 -18.62
CA GLU A 94 -2.96 6.04 -19.14
C GLU A 94 -3.26 7.20 -18.18
N ASN A 95 -2.24 7.72 -17.49
CA ASN A 95 -2.36 8.88 -16.64
C ASN A 95 -2.21 10.18 -17.47
N GLU A 96 -3.28 10.96 -17.57
CA GLU A 96 -3.29 12.22 -18.30
C GLU A 96 -2.21 13.21 -17.84
N ALA A 97 -1.86 13.21 -16.54
CA ALA A 97 -0.87 14.11 -16.00
C ALA A 97 0.53 13.83 -16.55
N VAL A 98 0.85 12.53 -16.70
CA VAL A 98 2.12 12.06 -17.22
C VAL A 98 2.19 12.33 -18.72
N GLY A 99 1.11 12.07 -19.46
CA GLY A 99 1.03 12.39 -20.88
C GLY A 99 1.21 13.89 -21.16
N LYS A 100 0.58 14.78 -20.36
CA LYS A 100 0.76 16.23 -20.49
C LYS A 100 2.18 16.68 -20.17
N TRP A 101 2.79 16.11 -19.13
CA TRP A 101 4.19 16.40 -18.80
C TRP A 101 5.14 15.94 -19.90
N TYR A 102 4.91 14.75 -20.46
CA TYR A 102 5.75 14.18 -21.51
C TYR A 102 5.70 15.03 -22.79
N GLU A 103 4.52 15.47 -23.22
CA GLU A 103 4.40 16.38 -24.38
C GLU A 103 5.06 17.74 -24.11
N ALA A 104 4.94 18.27 -22.88
CA ALA A 104 5.62 19.52 -22.52
C ALA A 104 7.16 19.38 -22.53
N GLN A 105 7.70 18.23 -22.11
CA GLN A 105 9.13 17.93 -22.23
C GLN A 105 9.56 17.83 -23.69
N ARG A 106 8.74 17.17 -24.52
CA ARG A 106 8.97 17.06 -25.97
C ARG A 106 9.05 18.42 -26.65
N GLU A 107 8.13 19.34 -26.33
CA GLU A 107 8.14 20.71 -26.90
C GLU A 107 9.40 21.50 -26.49
N GLN A 108 9.97 21.22 -25.33
CA GLN A 108 11.20 21.84 -24.82
C GLN A 108 12.48 21.20 -25.37
N SER A 109 12.37 20.02 -25.97
CA SER A 109 13.51 19.24 -26.48
C SER A 109 13.89 19.71 -27.90
N GLU A 110 14.77 20.72 -28.02
CA GLU A 110 15.23 21.22 -29.32
C GLU A 110 16.11 20.22 -30.10
N ASP A 111 16.74 19.26 -29.40
CA ASP A 111 17.72 18.31 -29.98
C ASP A 111 17.13 17.02 -30.58
N GLY A 112 15.80 16.88 -30.62
CA GLY A 112 15.15 15.74 -31.29
C GLY A 112 15.34 14.38 -30.61
N GLU A 113 15.75 14.32 -29.33
CA GLU A 113 15.80 13.07 -28.56
C GLU A 113 14.40 12.46 -28.34
N ILE A 114 13.38 13.30 -28.13
CA ILE A 114 12.00 12.89 -27.88
C ILE A 114 11.12 13.28 -29.06
N GLN A 115 11.12 12.49 -30.14
CA GLN A 115 10.30 12.82 -31.32
C GLN A 115 8.89 12.25 -31.27
N THR A 116 8.70 11.15 -30.56
CA THR A 116 7.47 10.35 -30.62
C THR A 116 6.40 10.93 -29.71
N GLU A 117 5.21 11.19 -30.28
CA GLU A 117 4.02 11.60 -29.52
C GLU A 117 3.63 10.56 -28.48
N TRP A 118 3.11 11.02 -27.33
CA TRP A 118 2.66 10.17 -26.24
C TRP A 118 1.71 9.07 -26.71
N ARG A 119 0.79 9.39 -27.63
CA ARG A 119 -0.20 8.43 -28.15
C ARG A 119 0.44 7.27 -28.90
N LYS A 120 1.55 7.50 -29.61
CA LYS A 120 2.25 6.53 -30.44
C LYS A 120 3.26 5.68 -29.66
N LEU A 121 3.55 6.04 -28.41
CA LEU A 121 4.49 5.29 -27.57
C LEU A 121 3.97 3.88 -27.25
N ASN A 122 4.90 2.93 -27.29
CA ASN A 122 4.69 1.58 -26.76
C ASN A 122 4.45 1.64 -25.25
N LEU A 123 3.70 0.67 -24.72
CA LEU A 123 3.38 0.52 -23.30
C LEU A 123 4.64 0.49 -22.42
N GLN A 124 5.74 -0.12 -22.91
CA GLN A 124 7.01 -0.15 -22.18
C GLN A 124 7.59 1.24 -21.98
N LEU A 125 7.71 2.03 -23.05
CA LEU A 125 8.25 3.39 -23.00
C LEU A 125 7.37 4.30 -22.15
N LYS A 126 6.04 4.16 -22.24
CA LYS A 126 5.14 4.91 -21.36
C LYS A 126 5.29 4.52 -19.89
N ALA A 127 5.61 3.26 -19.60
CA ALA A 127 5.88 2.81 -18.24
C ALA A 127 7.21 3.36 -17.70
N ASP A 128 8.22 3.49 -18.55
CA ASP A 128 9.50 4.09 -18.19
C ASP A 128 9.34 5.62 -17.96
N ALA A 129 8.51 6.28 -18.76
CA ALA A 129 8.15 7.69 -18.57
C ALA A 129 7.42 7.96 -17.22
N LEU A 130 6.77 6.95 -16.61
CA LEU A 130 6.20 7.11 -15.26
C LEU A 130 7.29 7.34 -14.21
N SER A 131 8.40 6.60 -14.29
CA SER A 131 9.52 6.78 -13.37
C SER A 131 10.20 8.12 -13.56
N ASP A 132 10.33 8.59 -14.80
CA ASP A 132 10.95 9.87 -15.13
C ASP A 132 10.08 11.04 -14.64
N TYR A 133 8.76 10.96 -14.87
CA TYR A 133 7.80 11.91 -14.31
C TYR A 133 7.94 12.06 -12.79
N LEU A 134 8.04 10.93 -12.08
CA LEU A 134 8.18 10.92 -10.62
C LEU A 134 9.51 11.51 -10.14
N LEU A 135 10.59 11.30 -10.91
CA LEU A 135 11.91 11.83 -10.62
C LEU A 135 11.92 13.37 -10.73
N ASP A 136 11.41 13.89 -11.84
CA ASP A 136 11.47 15.31 -12.18
C ASP A 136 10.50 16.16 -11.37
N THR A 137 9.26 15.68 -11.25
CA THR A 137 8.20 16.45 -10.59
C THR A 137 8.20 16.29 -9.06
N GLY A 138 8.80 15.21 -8.55
CA GLY A 138 8.65 14.83 -7.16
C GLY A 138 7.20 14.55 -6.76
N ALA A 139 6.37 14.12 -7.72
CA ALA A 139 5.00 13.67 -7.47
C ALA A 139 4.97 12.51 -6.46
N LEU A 140 3.82 12.34 -5.78
CA LEU A 140 3.63 11.25 -4.83
C LEU A 140 3.34 9.94 -5.57
N LEU A 141 3.85 8.83 -5.03
CA LEU A 141 3.55 7.50 -5.52
C LEU A 141 2.67 6.74 -4.52
N PHE A 142 1.52 6.26 -4.99
CA PHE A 142 0.65 5.34 -4.27
C PHE A 142 0.73 3.96 -4.91
N VAL A 143 0.91 2.93 -4.10
CA VAL A 143 0.92 1.53 -4.57
C VAL A 143 -0.08 0.73 -3.74
N ASP A 144 -1.16 0.27 -4.37
CA ASP A 144 -2.16 -0.56 -3.68
C ASP A 144 -1.91 -2.05 -3.88
N ASP A 145 -1.96 -2.81 -2.79
CA ASP A 145 -1.75 -4.25 -2.72
C ASP A 145 -0.43 -4.75 -3.33
N ALA A 146 0.69 -4.14 -2.93
CA ALA A 146 2.03 -4.43 -3.45
C ALA A 146 2.50 -5.90 -3.36
N HIS A 147 1.89 -6.72 -2.48
CA HIS A 147 2.12 -8.17 -2.45
C HIS A 147 1.69 -8.90 -3.73
N LYS A 148 0.81 -8.30 -4.54
CA LYS A 148 0.35 -8.85 -5.84
C LYS A 148 1.24 -8.41 -7.02
N LEU A 149 2.29 -7.62 -6.77
CA LEU A 149 3.23 -7.20 -7.81
C LEU A 149 4.08 -8.39 -8.29
N THR A 150 3.94 -8.75 -9.56
CA THR A 150 4.73 -9.82 -10.18
C THR A 150 5.21 -9.42 -11.58
N GLY A 151 6.24 -10.11 -12.09
CA GLY A 151 6.74 -9.94 -13.47
C GLY A 151 7.06 -8.49 -13.85
N ARG A 152 6.57 -8.05 -15.02
CA ARG A 152 6.81 -6.69 -15.56
C ARG A 152 6.22 -5.59 -14.68
N LYS A 153 5.05 -5.81 -14.07
CA LYS A 153 4.45 -4.85 -13.11
C LYS A 153 5.38 -4.58 -11.94
N ALA A 154 6.03 -5.62 -11.40
CA ALA A 154 7.00 -5.47 -10.31
C ALA A 154 8.25 -4.71 -10.73
N GLN A 155 8.73 -4.88 -11.98
CA GLN A 155 9.86 -4.13 -12.51
C GLN A 155 9.55 -2.64 -12.64
N VAL A 156 8.40 -2.30 -13.24
CA VAL A 156 7.94 -0.91 -13.39
C VAL A 156 7.71 -0.25 -12.03
N ALA A 157 7.01 -0.93 -11.11
CA ALA A 157 6.79 -0.42 -9.76
C ALA A 157 8.12 -0.18 -9.01
N ARG A 158 9.12 -1.06 -9.20
CA ARG A 158 10.45 -0.87 -8.62
C ARG A 158 11.14 0.38 -9.17
N ALA A 159 11.07 0.64 -10.47
CA ALA A 159 11.61 1.87 -11.07
C ALA A 159 10.94 3.11 -10.46
N CYS A 160 9.61 3.15 -10.41
CA CYS A 160 8.86 4.23 -9.78
C CYS A 160 9.24 4.45 -8.31
N LEU A 161 9.42 3.39 -7.53
CA LEU A 161 9.82 3.47 -6.11
C LEU A 161 11.23 4.03 -5.92
N LEU A 162 12.14 3.78 -6.86
CA LEU A 162 13.49 4.33 -6.81
C LEU A 162 13.50 5.83 -7.14
N SER A 163 12.72 6.23 -8.15
CA SER A 163 12.62 7.63 -8.60
C SER A 163 11.87 8.54 -7.63
N THR A 164 10.91 7.99 -6.86
CA THR A 164 10.05 8.80 -6.00
C THR A 164 10.70 9.13 -4.64
N LYS A 165 10.49 10.35 -4.15
CA LYS A 165 10.92 10.78 -2.80
C LYS A 165 10.03 10.26 -1.67
N ILE A 166 8.70 10.35 -1.85
CA ILE A 166 7.70 9.93 -0.86
C ILE A 166 6.72 8.98 -1.54
N TRP A 167 6.66 7.75 -1.05
CA TRP A 167 5.69 6.76 -1.50
C TRP A 167 4.84 6.24 -0.35
N ILE A 168 3.62 5.84 -0.67
CA ILE A 168 2.65 5.22 0.24
C ILE A 168 2.24 3.90 -0.38
N MET A 169 2.48 2.81 0.34
CA MET A 169 2.27 1.47 -0.15
C MET A 169 1.40 0.68 0.82
N THR A 170 0.48 -0.10 0.28
CA THR A 170 -0.25 -1.12 1.06
C THR A 170 0.23 -2.52 0.69
N SER A 171 0.20 -3.42 1.66
CA SER A 171 0.46 -4.86 1.46
C SER A 171 -0.39 -5.68 2.43
N SER A 172 -0.61 -6.96 2.14
CA SER A 172 -1.19 -7.88 3.14
C SER A 172 -0.24 -8.03 4.33
N GLU A 173 0.98 -8.46 4.05
CA GLU A 173 2.06 -8.63 5.01
C GLU A 173 3.38 -8.13 4.39
N GLU A 174 4.32 -7.68 5.22
CA GLU A 174 5.65 -7.25 4.77
C GLU A 174 6.45 -8.43 4.17
N GLY A 175 6.30 -9.63 4.75
CA GLY A 175 6.93 -10.85 4.25
C GLY A 175 6.42 -11.36 2.89
N ARG A 176 5.25 -10.88 2.44
CA ARG A 176 4.65 -11.21 1.14
C ARG A 176 5.05 -10.25 0.00
N LEU A 177 5.79 -9.19 0.31
CA LEU A 177 6.29 -8.27 -0.72
C LEU A 177 7.25 -8.98 -1.70
N PRO A 178 7.33 -8.56 -2.97
CA PRO A 178 8.28 -9.15 -3.90
C PRO A 178 9.74 -8.94 -3.46
N PRO A 179 10.62 -9.95 -3.64
CA PRO A 179 12.01 -9.86 -3.21
C PRO A 179 12.79 -8.76 -3.92
N SER A 180 12.39 -8.37 -5.13
CA SER A 180 13.01 -7.26 -5.88
C SER A 180 12.73 -5.88 -5.28
N ILE A 181 11.62 -5.74 -4.55
CA ILE A 181 11.15 -4.46 -3.99
C ILE A 181 11.52 -4.32 -2.50
N ARG A 182 11.59 -5.43 -1.75
CA ARG A 182 11.92 -5.41 -0.30
C ARG A 182 13.19 -4.60 0.03
N PRO A 183 14.34 -4.77 -0.66
CA PRO A 183 15.53 -4.00 -0.33
C PRO A 183 15.35 -2.50 -0.53
N VAL A 184 14.53 -2.09 -1.51
CA VAL A 184 14.23 -0.68 -1.78
C VAL A 184 13.39 -0.09 -0.64
N ILE A 185 12.43 -0.86 -0.15
CA ILE A 185 11.59 -0.48 0.99
C ILE A 185 12.43 -0.37 2.25
N GLU A 186 13.22 -1.39 2.57
CA GLU A 186 14.05 -1.45 3.79
C GLU A 186 15.05 -0.29 3.85
N ARG A 187 15.71 0.04 2.74
CA ARG A 187 16.66 1.18 2.65
C ARG A 187 16.03 2.54 2.93
N ARG A 188 14.73 2.69 2.67
CA ARG A 188 13.99 3.95 2.90
C ARG A 188 13.46 4.07 4.32
N ASP A 189 13.58 3.02 5.13
CA ASP A 189 13.01 2.86 6.48
C ASP A 189 11.63 3.51 6.61
N PRO A 190 10.56 2.95 6.03
CA PRO A 190 9.25 3.57 6.05
C PRO A 190 8.63 3.55 7.45
N GLN A 191 7.72 4.48 7.71
CA GLN A 191 6.80 4.34 8.84
C GLN A 191 5.86 3.15 8.55
N ARG A 192 5.99 2.13 9.39
CA ARG A 192 5.21 0.89 9.29
C ARG A 192 3.93 1.00 10.11
N THR A 193 2.80 0.77 9.48
CA THR A 193 1.49 0.76 10.14
C THR A 193 0.75 -0.53 9.82
N ASN A 194 0.55 -1.38 10.83
CA ASN A 194 -0.22 -2.61 10.68
C ASN A 194 -1.69 -2.35 11.02
N LEU A 195 -2.58 -2.56 10.07
CA LEU A 195 -4.03 -2.51 10.23
C LEU A 195 -4.53 -3.86 10.70
N LEU A 196 -5.04 -3.89 11.93
CA LEU A 196 -5.65 -5.07 12.49
C LEU A 196 -7.07 -5.22 11.96
N THR A 197 -7.39 -6.39 11.41
CA THR A 197 -8.78 -6.79 11.20
C THR A 197 -9.37 -7.31 12.50
N ASP A 198 -10.66 -7.08 12.70
CA ASP A 198 -11.45 -7.76 13.74
C ASP A 198 -11.97 -9.12 13.25
N ALA A 199 -11.55 -9.57 12.07
CA ALA A 199 -11.82 -10.91 11.57
C ALA A 199 -11.28 -11.94 12.58
N SER A 200 -12.15 -12.87 12.97
CA SER A 200 -11.96 -13.91 13.98
C SER A 200 -10.99 -15.01 13.54
N TYR A 201 -9.90 -14.68 12.84
CA TYR A 201 -8.85 -15.64 12.45
C TYR A 201 -8.22 -16.31 13.68
N ASP A 202 -8.14 -15.62 14.81
CA ASP A 202 -7.72 -16.22 16.08
C ASP A 202 -8.78 -17.14 16.67
N THR A 203 -10.08 -16.84 16.51
CA THR A 203 -11.17 -17.71 16.97
C THR A 203 -11.21 -19.00 16.15
N THR A 204 -10.94 -18.97 14.85
CA THR A 204 -10.86 -20.19 14.04
C THR A 204 -9.73 -21.10 14.53
N LYS A 205 -8.57 -20.54 14.89
CA LYS A 205 -7.49 -21.34 15.49
C LYS A 205 -7.90 -21.93 16.85
N ALA A 206 -8.53 -21.12 17.70
CA ALA A 206 -9.02 -21.58 18.99
C ALA A 206 -10.08 -22.70 18.83
N LEU A 207 -10.99 -22.56 17.86
CA LEU A 207 -11.98 -23.58 17.51
C LEU A 207 -11.33 -24.86 17.01
N MET A 208 -10.33 -24.76 16.11
CA MET A 208 -9.59 -25.94 15.62
C MET A 208 -8.88 -26.68 16.75
N TRP A 209 -8.22 -25.96 17.66
CA TRP A 209 -7.59 -26.57 18.83
C TRP A 209 -8.61 -27.14 19.83
N PHE A 210 -9.78 -26.51 19.95
CA PHE A 210 -10.89 -27.03 20.73
C PHE A 210 -11.43 -28.34 20.14
N ILE A 211 -11.58 -28.44 18.82
CA ILE A 211 -11.95 -29.68 18.12
C ILE A 211 -10.90 -30.77 18.34
N VAL A 212 -9.61 -30.44 18.24
CA VAL A 212 -8.51 -31.38 18.53
C VAL A 212 -8.60 -31.88 19.97
N ALA A 213 -8.84 -31.00 20.94
CA ALA A 213 -9.03 -31.38 22.34
C ALA A 213 -10.25 -32.30 22.53
N LEU A 214 -11.36 -32.03 21.83
CA LEU A 214 -12.58 -32.83 21.89
C LEU A 214 -12.37 -34.23 21.31
N CYS A 215 -11.62 -34.36 20.19
CA CYS A 215 -11.24 -35.65 19.62
C CYS A 215 -10.35 -36.49 20.56
N ILE A 216 -9.46 -35.84 21.31
CA ILE A 216 -8.62 -36.53 22.32
C ILE A 216 -9.49 -37.05 23.46
N VAL A 217 -10.40 -36.23 23.99
CA VAL A 217 -11.31 -36.61 25.08
C VAL A 217 -12.29 -37.71 24.66
N SER A 218 -12.76 -37.71 23.41
CA SER A 218 -13.69 -38.71 22.88
C SER A 218 -13.03 -40.04 22.51
N GLY A 219 -11.73 -40.21 22.76
CA GLY A 219 -11.00 -41.43 22.41
C GLY A 219 -10.65 -41.57 20.91
N ALA A 220 -10.84 -40.53 20.11
CA ALA A 220 -10.55 -40.50 18.67
C ALA A 220 -9.18 -39.85 18.40
N TRP A 221 -8.11 -40.43 18.98
CA TRP A 221 -6.78 -39.80 19.01
C TRP A 221 -6.17 -39.68 17.59
N GLU A 222 -6.48 -40.63 16.71
CA GLU A 222 -6.05 -40.64 15.31
C GLU A 222 -6.62 -39.44 14.54
N ALA A 223 -7.92 -39.14 14.72
CA ALA A 223 -8.56 -37.98 14.10
C ALA A 223 -8.01 -36.66 14.65
N GLY A 224 -7.77 -36.59 15.96
CA GLY A 224 -7.14 -35.43 16.60
C GLY A 224 -5.72 -35.16 16.06
N ALA A 225 -4.93 -36.21 15.86
CA ALA A 225 -3.58 -36.11 15.29
C ALA A 225 -3.59 -35.61 13.84
N VAL A 226 -4.51 -36.10 13.01
CA VAL A 226 -4.66 -35.65 11.60
C VAL A 226 -5.06 -34.17 11.55
N VAL A 227 -6.09 -33.77 12.30
CA VAL A 227 -6.57 -32.38 12.33
C VAL A 227 -5.52 -31.43 12.90
N GLY A 228 -4.84 -31.82 13.98
CA GLY A 228 -3.74 -31.06 14.58
C GLY A 228 -2.54 -30.92 13.64
N GLY A 229 -2.18 -32.00 12.93
CA GLY A 229 -1.12 -32.00 11.91
C GLY A 229 -1.43 -31.06 10.74
N LEU A 230 -2.65 -31.14 10.20
CA LEU A 230 -3.11 -30.24 9.13
C LEU A 230 -3.13 -28.77 9.58
N GLN A 231 -3.56 -28.49 10.81
CA GLN A 231 -3.54 -27.14 11.36
C GLN A 231 -2.11 -26.63 11.53
N MET A 232 -1.17 -27.44 12.01
CA MET A 232 0.24 -27.06 12.11
C MET A 232 0.85 -26.77 10.73
N LEU A 233 0.57 -27.59 9.72
CA LEU A 233 1.03 -27.36 8.35
C LEU A 233 0.40 -26.10 7.72
N GLY A 234 -0.88 -25.83 7.99
CA GLY A 234 -1.62 -24.67 7.51
C GLY A 234 -1.24 -23.34 8.18
N THR A 235 -0.48 -23.37 9.28
CA THR A 235 -0.04 -22.15 9.99
C THR A 235 1.34 -21.64 9.59
N GLY A 236 2.03 -22.33 8.67
CA GLY A 236 3.36 -21.93 8.21
C GLY A 236 3.40 -20.53 7.54
N ARG A 237 4.56 -19.86 7.60
CA ARG A 237 4.81 -18.53 7.00
C ARG A 237 4.59 -18.45 5.47
N ARG A 238 4.36 -19.60 4.84
CA ARG A 238 4.08 -19.79 3.40
C ARG A 238 2.74 -20.47 3.14
N SER A 239 1.90 -20.68 4.14
CA SER A 239 0.61 -21.31 3.89
C SER A 239 -0.20 -20.45 2.92
N ALA A 240 -0.77 -21.12 1.92
CA ALA A 240 -1.65 -20.48 0.95
C ALA A 240 -2.91 -20.04 1.70
N ARG A 241 -2.91 -18.80 2.18
CA ARG A 241 -4.16 -18.11 2.49
C ARG A 241 -4.83 -17.82 1.16
N ALA A 242 -6.11 -18.16 1.06
CA ALA A 242 -6.93 -17.75 -0.07
C ALA A 242 -6.82 -16.21 -0.22
N ASP A 243 -6.40 -15.77 -1.40
CA ASP A 243 -6.23 -14.37 -1.77
C ASP A 243 -7.53 -13.71 -2.23
#